data_AF-A0A375HT60-F1
#
_entry.id   AF-A0A375HT60-F1
#
_cell.length_a   1.000
_cell.length_b   1.000
_cell.length_c   1.000
_cell.angle_alpha   90.00
_cell.angle_beta   90.00
_cell.angle_gamma   90.00
#
_symmetry.space_group_name_H-M   'P 1'
#
loop_
_entity.id
_entity.type
_entity.pdbx_description
1 polymer ?
#
loop_
_entity_poly.entity_id
_entity_poly.type
_entity_poly.pdbx_seq_one_letter_code
_entity_poly.pdbx_strand_id
1 'polypeptide(L)'
;MEFDSEWLTLGKHRLRLRCARGFPTERTRRVAELARIAIESNLSAAARLVEVSSEGERAYTVSVGTTFAKDREAAPPLELALATMLGLKVGQVTMEIVVVSQADVDKHFGVYERMLAEKLGIVPSIQ
;
A
#
# COMPACT_ATOMS: atom_id res chain seq x y z
N MET A 1 -1.99 -16.89 15.13
CA MET A 1 -2.47 -15.50 14.96
C MET A 1 -1.25 -14.68 14.58
N GLU A 2 -1.22 -14.08 13.38
CA GLU A 2 -0.14 -13.15 13.00
C GLU A 2 -0.38 -11.84 13.74
N PHE A 3 0.37 -11.60 14.83
CA PHE A 3 0.24 -10.39 15.66
C PHE A 3 0.91 -9.15 15.05
N ASP A 4 1.55 -9.30 13.89
CA ASP A 4 2.34 -8.27 13.24
C ASP A 4 1.55 -7.51 12.16
N SER A 5 0.28 -7.86 11.94
CA SER A 5 -0.50 -7.29 10.85
C SER A 5 -2.01 -7.24 11.10
N GLU A 6 -2.67 -6.36 10.34
CA GLU A 6 -4.10 -6.11 10.40
C GLU A 6 -4.63 -5.85 8.98
N TRP A 7 -5.88 -6.24 8.71
CA TRP A 7 -6.57 -5.86 7.48
C TRP A 7 -7.54 -4.70 7.72
N LEU A 8 -7.43 -3.66 6.90
CA LEU A 8 -8.26 -2.47 6.97
C LEU A 8 -8.96 -2.23 5.63
N THR A 9 -10.19 -1.71 5.68
CA THR A 9 -10.86 -1.18 4.47
C THR A 9 -10.90 0.34 4.55
N LEU A 10 -10.34 1.02 3.56
CA LEU A 10 -10.41 2.47 3.41
C LEU A 10 -10.96 2.82 2.02
N GLY A 11 -12.21 3.26 1.97
CA GLY A 11 -12.91 3.55 0.71
C GLY A 11 -12.92 2.33 -0.20
N LYS A 12 -12.30 2.47 -1.39
CA LYS A 12 -12.21 1.41 -2.40
C LYS A 12 -11.01 0.47 -2.20
N HIS A 13 -10.24 0.64 -1.13
CA HIS A 13 -9.01 -0.11 -0.86
C HIS A 13 -9.21 -1.06 0.32
N ARG A 14 -8.91 -2.35 0.13
CA ARG A 14 -8.73 -3.31 1.23
C ARG A 14 -7.24 -3.58 1.37
N LEU A 15 -6.60 -3.06 2.41
CA LEU A 15 -5.13 -3.12 2.55
C LEU A 15 -4.70 -3.88 3.79
N ARG A 16 -3.48 -4.42 3.74
CA ARG A 16 -2.77 -4.96 4.90
C ARG A 16 -1.96 -3.85 5.55
N LEU A 17 -2.07 -3.70 6.86
CA LEU A 17 -1.08 -2.99 7.67
C LEU A 17 -0.14 -4.03 8.25
N ARG A 18 1.16 -3.78 8.17
CA ARG A 18 2.17 -4.66 8.73
C ARG A 18 3.19 -3.87 9.53
N CYS A 19 3.65 -4.42 10.65
CA CYS A 19 4.78 -3.88 11.39
C CYS A 19 5.83 -4.97 11.56
N ALA A 20 7.10 -4.67 11.26
CA ALA A 20 8.19 -5.62 11.48
C ALA A 20 8.33 -6.01 12.97
N ARG A 21 7.88 -5.15 13.89
CA ARG A 21 7.86 -5.41 15.33
C ARG A 21 6.56 -4.92 15.94
N GLY A 22 5.84 -5.81 16.61
CA GLY A 22 4.58 -5.50 17.29
C GLY A 22 3.41 -5.31 16.33
N PHE A 23 2.33 -4.73 16.85
CA PHE A 23 1.07 -4.57 16.12
C PHE A 23 1.00 -3.19 15.41
N PRO A 24 0.31 -3.08 14.27
CA PRO A 24 0.00 -1.80 13.63
C PRO A 24 -0.54 -0.75 14.62
N THR A 25 0.09 0.42 14.62
CA THR A 25 -0.24 1.52 15.54
C THR A 25 -1.21 2.50 14.89
N GLU A 26 -1.77 3.42 15.68
CA GLU A 26 -2.50 4.58 15.15
C GLU A 26 -1.68 5.41 14.15
N ARG A 27 -0.36 5.47 14.32
CA ARG A 27 0.52 6.11 13.34
C ARG A 27 0.51 5.35 12.01
N THR A 28 0.62 4.03 12.04
CA THR A 28 0.54 3.17 10.86
C THR A 28 -0.80 3.36 10.12
N ARG A 29 -1.91 3.47 10.86
CA ARG A 29 -3.24 3.77 10.29
C ARG A 29 -3.29 5.14 9.62
N ARG A 30 -2.75 6.19 10.25
CA ARG A 30 -2.65 7.53 9.64
C ARG A 30 -1.81 7.56 8.37
N VAL A 31 -0.71 6.81 8.34
CA VAL A 31 0.12 6.66 7.12
C VAL A 31 -0.73 6.07 5.99
N ALA A 32 -1.51 5.02 6.27
CA ALA A 32 -2.40 4.43 5.29
C ALA A 32 -3.50 5.38 4.79
N GLU A 33 -4.09 6.18 5.68
CA GLU A 33 -5.10 7.18 5.29
C GLU A 33 -4.52 8.26 4.36
N LEU A 34 -3.32 8.77 4.66
CA LEU A 34 -2.63 9.74 3.81
C LEU A 34 -2.18 9.12 2.49
N ALA A 35 -1.63 7.91 2.51
CA ALA A 35 -1.24 7.17 1.31
C ALA A 35 -2.45 6.95 0.39
N ARG A 36 -3.61 6.58 0.95
CA ARG A 36 -4.86 6.45 0.19
C ARG A 36 -5.23 7.75 -0.53
N ILE A 37 -5.20 8.89 0.17
CA ILE A 37 -5.53 10.19 -0.43
C ILE A 37 -4.54 10.53 -1.56
N ALA A 38 -3.24 10.32 -1.32
CA ALA A 38 -2.19 10.54 -2.32
C ALA A 38 -2.42 9.69 -3.58
N ILE A 39 -2.72 8.40 -3.41
CA ILE A 39 -3.00 7.45 -4.49
C ILE A 39 -4.25 7.85 -5.26
N GLU A 40 -5.37 8.09 -4.58
CA GLU A 40 -6.64 8.42 -5.24
C GLU A 40 -6.59 9.75 -6.00
N SER A 41 -5.75 10.70 -5.57
CA SER A 41 -5.67 12.03 -6.19
C SER A 41 -4.65 12.10 -7.34
N ASN A 42 -3.66 11.21 -7.38
CA ASN A 42 -2.50 11.36 -8.29
C ASN A 42 -2.25 10.14 -9.19
N LEU A 43 -2.80 8.97 -8.88
CA LEU A 43 -2.63 7.76 -9.67
C LEU A 43 -3.90 7.43 -10.47
N SER A 44 -3.76 6.50 -11.41
CA SER A 44 -4.88 6.01 -12.20
C SER A 44 -6.02 5.47 -11.32
N ALA A 45 -7.25 5.50 -11.85
CA ALA A 45 -8.42 4.95 -11.16
C ALA A 45 -8.28 3.45 -10.81
N ALA A 46 -7.43 2.73 -11.54
CA ALA A 46 -7.10 1.33 -11.35
C ALA A 46 -6.04 1.07 -10.26
N ALA A 47 -5.34 2.10 -9.78
CA ALA A 47 -4.35 1.97 -8.72
C ALA A 47 -4.98 1.68 -7.36
N ARG A 48 -4.37 0.75 -6.62
CA ARG A 48 -4.90 0.17 -5.38
C ARG A 48 -3.80 0.07 -4.34
N LEU A 49 -3.98 0.74 -3.21
CA LEU A 49 -3.17 0.54 -2.01
C LEU A 49 -3.34 -0.90 -1.50
N VAL A 50 -2.23 -1.64 -1.40
CA VAL A 50 -2.22 -3.07 -1.07
C VAL A 50 -1.69 -3.31 0.34
N GLU A 51 -0.55 -2.69 0.66
CA GLU A 51 0.06 -2.80 1.97
C GLU A 51 0.70 -1.47 2.39
N VAL A 52 0.64 -1.19 3.69
CA VAL A 52 1.56 -0.26 4.35
C VAL A 52 2.32 -1.05 5.40
N SER A 53 3.63 -1.18 5.20
CA SER A 53 4.52 -1.88 6.12
C SER A 53 5.40 -0.89 6.87
N SER A 54 5.59 -1.13 8.17
CA SER A 54 6.47 -0.35 9.04
C SER A 54 7.76 -1.14 9.28
N GLU A 55 8.89 -0.61 8.80
CA GLU A 55 10.22 -1.22 8.92
C GLU A 55 10.96 -0.81 10.21
N GLY A 56 10.27 -0.09 11.09
CA GLY A 56 10.77 0.44 12.36
C GLY A 56 9.76 1.42 12.95
N GLU A 57 10.21 2.38 13.75
CA GLU A 57 9.31 3.41 14.32
C GLU A 57 8.89 4.49 13.32
N ARG A 58 9.73 4.74 12.31
CA ARG A 58 9.63 5.93 11.45
C ARG A 58 9.98 5.67 10.00
N ALA A 59 9.92 4.42 9.53
CA ALA A 59 10.17 4.07 8.13
C ALA A 59 9.01 3.22 7.62
N TYR A 60 8.48 3.56 6.44
CA TYR A 60 7.28 2.94 5.88
C TYR A 60 7.47 2.61 4.40
N THR A 61 6.97 1.45 4.00
CA THR A 61 6.84 1.06 2.60
C THR A 61 5.36 0.98 2.24
N VAL A 62 4.99 1.66 1.16
CA VAL A 62 3.62 1.76 0.64
C VAL A 62 3.56 1.02 -0.69
N SER A 63 2.98 -0.16 -0.69
CA SER A 63 2.89 -1.02 -1.88
C SER A 63 1.57 -0.79 -2.60
N VAL A 64 1.65 -0.50 -3.90
CA VAL A 64 0.51 -0.16 -4.76
C VAL A 64 0.50 -1.08 -5.98
N GLY A 65 -0.63 -1.73 -6.22
CA GLY A 65 -0.87 -2.43 -7.48
C GLY A 65 -1.65 -1.56 -8.44
N THR A 66 -1.22 -1.50 -9.70
CA THR A 66 -1.88 -0.71 -10.75
C THR A 66 -1.84 -1.45 -12.08
N THR A 67 -2.77 -1.17 -12.99
CA THR A 67 -2.70 -1.63 -14.39
C THR A 67 -2.05 -0.62 -15.32
N PHE A 68 -1.66 0.55 -14.80
CA PHE A 68 -1.13 1.66 -15.59
C PHE A 68 0.33 1.97 -15.25
N ALA A 69 1.25 1.60 -16.12
CA ALA A 69 2.69 1.71 -15.85
C ALA A 69 3.19 3.14 -15.60
N LYS A 70 2.51 4.15 -16.13
CA LYS A 70 2.86 5.56 -15.95
C LYS A 70 2.72 6.03 -14.50
N ASP A 71 1.92 5.35 -13.69
CA ASP A 71 1.77 5.62 -12.25
C ASP A 71 3.11 5.58 -11.50
N ARG A 72 4.13 4.88 -12.03
CA ARG A 72 5.51 4.89 -11.49
C ARG A 72 6.15 6.27 -11.46
N GLU A 73 5.81 7.14 -12.41
CA GLU A 73 6.38 8.50 -12.50
C GLU A 73 5.93 9.38 -11.32
N ALA A 74 4.77 9.07 -10.72
CA ALA A 74 4.24 9.81 -9.59
C ALA A 74 4.82 9.36 -8.24
N ALA A 75 5.50 8.20 -8.16
CA ALA A 75 5.99 7.68 -6.88
C ALA A 75 7.01 8.61 -6.19
N PRO A 76 8.10 9.06 -6.84
CA PRO A 76 9.10 9.92 -6.18
C PRO A 76 8.53 11.23 -5.58
N PRO A 77 7.69 12.03 -6.30
CA PRO A 77 7.12 13.23 -5.68
C PRO A 77 6.11 12.90 -4.57
N LEU A 78 5.40 11.78 -4.65
CA LEU A 78 4.47 11.35 -3.59
C LEU A 78 5.21 10.87 -2.33
N GLU A 79 6.33 10.16 -2.46
CA GLU A 79 7.20 9.79 -1.34
C GLU A 79 7.65 11.03 -0.56
N LEU A 80 8.11 12.06 -1.27
CA LEU A 80 8.53 13.32 -0.67
C LEU A 80 7.36 14.03 0.03
N ALA A 81 6.19 14.10 -0.61
CA ALA A 81 5.01 14.73 -0.04
C ALA A 81 4.52 14.00 1.22
N LEU A 82 4.45 12.66 1.18
CA LEU A 82 4.05 11.83 2.31
C LEU A 82 5.06 11.96 3.46
N ALA A 83 6.36 11.90 3.19
CA ALA A 83 7.39 12.09 4.22
C ALA A 83 7.25 13.46 4.89
N THR A 84 7.00 14.52 4.11
CA THR A 84 6.80 15.88 4.62
C THR A 84 5.56 15.97 5.52
N MET A 85 4.41 15.47 5.07
CA MET A 85 3.16 15.49 5.85
C MET A 85 3.25 14.66 7.14
N LEU A 86 4.05 13.59 7.14
CA LEU A 86 4.25 12.70 8.28
C LEU A 86 5.36 13.16 9.24
N GLY A 87 6.04 14.27 8.96
CA GLY A 87 7.20 14.75 9.71
C GLY A 87 8.37 13.76 9.71
N LEU A 88 8.59 13.09 8.57
CA LEU A 88 9.64 12.09 8.32
C LEU A 88 10.73 12.67 7.42
N LYS A 89 11.92 12.07 7.47
CA LYS A 89 13.02 12.40 6.56
C LYS A 89 12.76 11.80 5.18
N VAL A 90 13.36 12.39 4.15
CA VAL A 90 13.42 11.79 2.81
C VAL A 90 14.04 10.39 2.90
N GLY A 91 13.45 9.42 2.19
CA GLY A 91 13.86 8.01 2.23
C GLY A 91 13.29 7.21 3.40
N GLN A 92 12.47 7.81 4.27
CA GLN A 92 11.72 7.09 5.30
C GLN A 92 10.30 6.72 4.87
N VAL A 93 9.89 7.11 3.67
CA VAL A 93 8.69 6.63 3.00
C VAL A 93 9.10 6.20 1.61
N THR A 94 8.82 4.95 1.27
CA THR A 94 9.08 4.36 -0.04
C THR A 94 7.75 3.93 -0.64
N MET A 95 7.55 4.17 -1.94
CA MET A 95 6.38 3.74 -2.69
C MET A 95 6.78 2.70 -3.73
N GLU A 96 6.24 1.49 -3.58
CA GLU A 96 6.47 0.41 -4.52
C GLU A 96 5.28 0.28 -5.48
N ILE A 97 5.47 0.72 -6.73
CA ILE A 97 4.43 0.65 -7.75
C ILE A 97 4.62 -0.61 -8.60
N VAL A 98 3.72 -1.58 -8.40
CA VAL A 98 3.73 -2.84 -9.13
C VAL A 98 2.65 -2.83 -10.21
N VAL A 99 3.08 -3.04 -11.45
CA VAL A 99 2.17 -3.09 -12.61
C VAL A 99 1.68 -4.51 -12.78
N VAL A 100 0.36 -4.69 -12.69
CA VAL A 100 -0.35 -5.97 -12.87
C VAL A 100 -1.20 -5.91 -14.14
N SER A 101 -1.60 -7.07 -14.67
CA SER A 101 -2.43 -7.10 -15.88
C SER A 101 -3.89 -6.79 -15.57
N GLN A 102 -4.65 -6.24 -16.52
CA GLN A 102 -6.09 -6.00 -16.34
C GLN A 102 -6.86 -7.30 -16.05
N ALA A 103 -6.45 -8.42 -16.63
CA ALA A 103 -7.02 -9.73 -16.35
C ALA A 103 -6.81 -10.17 -14.88
N ASP A 104 -5.80 -9.66 -14.19
CA ASP A 104 -5.58 -9.91 -12.77
C ASP A 104 -6.53 -9.10 -11.89
N VAL A 105 -7.04 -7.98 -12.42
CA VAL A 105 -8.06 -7.14 -11.79
C VAL A 105 -9.46 -7.69 -12.02
N ASP A 106 -9.76 -8.05 -13.26
CA ASP A 106 -11.13 -8.37 -13.69
C ASP A 106 -11.63 -9.72 -13.18
N LYS A 107 -10.75 -10.68 -12.91
CA LYS A 107 -11.16 -12.04 -12.49
C LYS A 107 -11.90 -12.06 -11.14
N HIS A 108 -11.76 -11.03 -10.30
CA HIS A 108 -12.08 -11.14 -8.88
C HIS A 108 -12.67 -9.87 -8.26
N PHE A 109 -13.86 -9.48 -8.73
CA PHE A 109 -14.66 -8.43 -8.10
C PHE A 109 -14.97 -8.82 -6.63
N GLY A 110 -14.41 -8.07 -5.67
CA GLY A 110 -14.56 -8.31 -4.22
C GLY A 110 -13.49 -9.18 -3.54
N VAL A 111 -12.54 -9.77 -4.28
CA VAL A 111 -11.41 -10.58 -3.74
C VAL A 111 -10.03 -10.01 -4.18
N TYR A 112 -10.07 -8.91 -4.92
CA TYR A 112 -8.93 -8.29 -5.60
C TYR A 112 -7.71 -8.07 -4.71
N GLU A 113 -7.87 -7.54 -3.50
CA GLU A 113 -6.73 -7.06 -2.73
C GLU A 113 -5.98 -8.14 -1.97
N ARG A 114 -6.63 -9.23 -1.54
CA ARG A 114 -5.90 -10.37 -0.95
C ARG A 114 -5.14 -11.16 -2.01
N MET A 115 -5.70 -11.32 -3.20
CA MET A 115 -5.00 -11.95 -4.32
C MET A 115 -3.90 -11.07 -4.91
N LEU A 116 -4.12 -9.76 -4.95
CA LEU A 116 -3.07 -8.81 -5.28
C LEU A 116 -1.95 -8.88 -4.24
N ALA A 117 -2.29 -8.89 -2.94
CA ALA A 117 -1.31 -9.13 -1.89
C ALA A 117 -0.58 -10.46 -2.08
N GLU A 118 -1.25 -11.54 -2.46
CA GLU A 118 -0.62 -12.84 -2.75
C GLU A 118 0.35 -12.75 -3.94
N LYS A 119 -0.07 -12.14 -5.05
CA LYS A 119 0.78 -11.92 -6.24
C LYS A 119 2.00 -11.05 -5.94
N LEU A 120 1.84 -10.08 -5.06
CA LEU A 120 2.92 -9.21 -4.60
C LEU A 120 3.79 -9.87 -3.52
N GLY A 121 3.51 -11.13 -3.15
CA GLY A 121 4.25 -11.85 -2.11
C GLY A 121 3.99 -11.32 -0.69
N ILE A 122 3.01 -10.43 -0.53
CA ILE A 122 2.61 -9.84 0.75
C ILE A 122 1.94 -10.88 1.64
N VAL A 123 1.15 -11.81 1.08
CA VAL A 123 0.55 -12.94 1.83
C VAL A 123 0.87 -14.29 1.19
N PRO A 124 0.84 -15.40 1.96
CA PRO A 124 0.99 -16.75 1.42
C PRO A 124 -0.13 -17.11 0.45
N SER A 125 0.18 -18.02 -0.48
CA SER A 125 -0.79 -18.54 -1.44
C SER A 125 -1.88 -19.39 -0.78
N ILE A 126 -3.12 -19.21 -1.21
CA ILE A 126 -4.23 -20.08 -0.78
C ILE A 126 -4.03 -21.44 -1.44
N GLN A 127 -3.81 -22.49 -0.63
CA GLN A 127 -3.78 -23.89 -1.08
C GLN A 127 -5.18 -24.42 -1.32
#